data_AF-A0A3L6SCC9-F1
#
_entry.id   AF-A0A3L6SCC9-F1
#
_cell.length_a   1.000
_cell.length_b   1.000
_cell.length_c   1.000
_cell.angle_alpha   90.00
_cell.angle_beta   90.00
_cell.angle_gamma   90.00
#
_symmetry.space_group_name_H-M   'P 1'
#
loop_
_entity.id
_entity.type
_entity.pdbx_description
1 polymer ?
#
loop_
_entity_poly.entity_id
_entity_poly.type
_entity_poly.pdbx_seq_one_letter_code
_entity_poly.pdbx_strand_id
1 'polypeptide(L)'
;MRRSPLALPLGVALLLLRAAASLPAPSRAEWAPVPDVNGLLIKKVGQFAVLVYDMAHRKDLSFVGVMRGHTQDAVGGGTNYRLVVAAARPGGAGTTTTAEYDCLVWGVPGSRADTWKLHRFRKIDS
;
A
#
# COMPACT_ATOMS: atom_id res chain seq x y z
N MET A 1 -67.43 16.29 -14.31
CA MET A 1 -66.44 17.40 -14.32
C MET A 1 -65.24 16.97 -13.50
N ARG A 2 -64.03 17.01 -14.11
CA ARG A 2 -62.69 17.15 -13.48
C ARG A 2 -62.22 15.96 -12.61
N ARG A 3 -60.96 15.51 -12.55
CA ARG A 3 -59.68 15.58 -13.31
C ARG A 3 -58.76 14.59 -12.52
N SER A 4 -58.03 13.67 -13.18
CA SER A 4 -56.87 12.93 -12.61
C SER A 4 -55.77 13.90 -12.11
N PRO A 5 -54.79 13.56 -11.22
CA PRO A 5 -53.88 12.40 -11.41
C PRO A 5 -53.20 11.74 -10.18
N LEU A 6 -52.58 10.58 -10.46
CA LEU A 6 -51.47 9.98 -9.72
C LEU A 6 -50.36 11.00 -9.38
N ALA A 7 -49.91 11.00 -8.13
CA ALA A 7 -48.73 11.73 -7.62
C ALA A 7 -48.55 11.33 -6.13
N LEU A 8 -47.49 10.77 -5.56
CA LEU A 8 -46.07 10.59 -5.88
C LEU A 8 -45.58 9.44 -4.94
N PRO A 9 -44.92 8.37 -5.40
CA PRO A 9 -43.92 7.66 -4.60
C PRO A 9 -42.52 8.26 -4.81
N LEU A 10 -42.42 9.48 -5.36
CA LEU A 10 -41.15 10.14 -5.70
C LEU A 10 -40.45 10.83 -4.51
N GLY A 11 -41.15 11.07 -3.40
CA GLY A 11 -40.60 11.83 -2.27
C GLY A 11 -39.47 11.12 -1.53
N VAL A 12 -39.61 9.80 -1.34
CA VAL A 12 -38.61 8.98 -0.61
C VAL A 12 -37.39 8.68 -1.47
N ALA A 13 -37.57 8.43 -2.76
CA ALA A 13 -36.46 8.19 -3.68
C ALA A 13 -35.53 9.42 -3.81
N LEU A 14 -36.07 10.63 -3.77
CA LEU A 14 -35.27 11.86 -3.85
C LEU A 14 -34.51 12.17 -2.55
N LEU A 15 -35.02 11.75 -1.38
CA LEU A 15 -34.31 11.90 -0.11
C LEU A 15 -33.11 10.95 0.00
N LEU A 16 -33.23 9.71 -0.51
CA LEU A 16 -32.14 8.74 -0.51
C LEU A 16 -31.02 9.12 -1.49
N LEU A 17 -31.35 9.73 -2.65
CA LEU A 17 -30.32 10.24 -3.58
C LEU A 17 -29.54 11.45 -3.04
N ARG A 18 -30.14 12.28 -2.18
CA ARG A 18 -29.45 13.43 -1.58
C ARG A 18 -28.47 13.04 -0.48
N ALA A 19 -28.73 11.96 0.25
CA ALA A 19 -27.84 11.49 1.32
C ALA A 19 -26.52 10.87 0.81
N ALA A 20 -26.51 10.33 -0.42
CA ALA A 20 -25.30 9.75 -1.01
C ALA A 20 -24.28 10.81 -1.49
N ALA A 21 -24.70 12.06 -1.72
CA ALA A 21 -23.85 13.12 -2.25
C ALA A 21 -23.01 13.85 -1.17
N SER A 22 -23.23 13.56 0.11
CA SER A 22 -22.52 14.18 1.23
C SER A 22 -21.51 13.27 1.91
N LEU A 23 -21.27 12.06 1.39
CA LEU A 23 -20.12 11.29 1.83
C LEU A 23 -18.86 12.05 1.38
N PRO A 24 -17.95 12.41 2.30
CA PRO A 24 -16.67 12.96 1.90
C PRO A 24 -16.06 11.98 0.90
N ALA A 25 -15.69 12.48 -0.29
CA ALA A 25 -14.91 11.68 -1.23
C ALA A 25 -13.74 11.08 -0.45
N PRO A 26 -13.40 9.79 -0.64
CA PRO A 26 -12.28 9.19 0.08
C PRO A 26 -11.08 10.09 -0.14
N SER A 27 -10.70 10.84 0.90
CA SER A 27 -9.57 11.75 0.82
C SER A 27 -8.39 10.83 0.56
N ARG A 28 -7.83 10.93 -0.65
CA ARG A 28 -6.59 10.24 -0.98
C ARG A 28 -5.58 10.79 0.01
N ALA A 29 -5.29 10.02 1.07
CA ALA A 29 -4.33 10.47 2.06
C ALA A 29 -3.06 10.86 1.32
N GLU A 30 -2.40 11.93 1.72
CA GLU A 30 -1.16 12.32 1.07
C GLU A 30 -0.06 11.31 1.43
N TRP A 31 0.94 11.15 0.57
CA TRP A 31 2.13 10.38 0.93
C TRP A 31 2.91 11.15 1.98
N ALA A 32 2.95 10.64 3.20
CA ALA A 32 3.74 11.19 4.30
C ALA A 32 5.11 10.50 4.37
N PRO A 33 6.21 11.22 4.62
CA PRO A 33 7.52 10.61 4.81
C PRO A 33 7.52 9.71 6.05
N VAL A 34 8.22 8.59 5.98
CA VAL A 34 8.45 7.72 7.13
C VAL A 34 9.43 8.42 8.09
N PRO A 35 9.06 8.67 9.36
CA PRO A 35 9.89 9.42 10.29
C PRO A 35 11.09 8.61 10.81
N ASP A 36 10.91 7.30 11.01
CA ASP A 36 11.96 6.39 11.44
C ASP A 36 11.96 5.11 10.59
N VAL A 37 12.94 5.01 9.70
CA VAL A 37 13.14 3.83 8.84
C VAL A 37 13.61 2.60 9.62
N ASN A 38 14.14 2.78 10.84
CA ASN A 38 14.53 1.71 11.74
C ASN A 38 13.38 1.23 12.64
N GLY A 39 12.22 1.89 12.57
CA GLY A 39 11.03 1.48 13.29
C GLY A 39 10.65 0.04 12.97
N LEU A 40 10.27 -0.72 14.00
CA LEU A 40 10.04 -2.16 13.90
C LEU A 40 9.10 -2.54 12.75
N LEU A 41 7.96 -1.85 12.63
CA LEU A 41 6.99 -2.08 11.56
C LEU A 41 7.61 -1.85 10.19
N ILE A 42 8.31 -0.72 10.00
CA ILE A 42 8.91 -0.35 8.72
C ILE A 42 9.98 -1.36 8.30
N LYS A 43 10.83 -1.79 9.24
CA LYS A 43 11.80 -2.87 9.00
C LYS A 43 11.12 -4.16 8.58
N LYS A 44 10.01 -4.54 9.24
CA LYS A 44 9.26 -5.75 8.90
C LYS A 44 8.62 -5.67 7.52
N VAL A 45 8.10 -4.51 7.12
CA VAL A 45 7.58 -4.29 5.76
C VAL A 45 8.69 -4.41 4.72
N GLY A 46 9.87 -3.83 4.97
CA GLY A 46 11.03 -3.98 4.09
C GLY A 46 11.52 -5.43 3.97
N GLN A 47 11.61 -6.14 5.11
CA GLN A 47 11.95 -7.57 5.14
C GLN A 47 10.95 -8.41 4.35
N PHE A 48 9.66 -8.16 4.54
CA PHE A 48 8.59 -8.82 3.80
C PHE A 48 8.74 -8.61 2.29
N ALA A 49 9.00 -7.37 1.84
CA ALA A 49 9.16 -7.06 0.42
C ALA A 49 10.32 -7.84 -0.23
N VAL A 50 11.49 -7.85 0.42
CA VAL A 50 12.67 -8.58 -0.08
C VAL A 50 12.40 -10.08 -0.08
N LEU A 51 11.86 -10.64 1.01
CA LEU A 51 11.58 -12.07 1.14
C LEU A 51 10.59 -12.56 0.07
N VAL A 52 9.47 -11.86 -0.11
CA VAL A 52 8.45 -12.25 -1.09
C VAL A 52 8.99 -12.19 -2.51
N TYR A 53 9.72 -11.13 -2.85
CA TYR A 53 10.34 -11.01 -4.17
C TYR A 53 11.40 -12.09 -4.41
N ASP A 54 12.24 -12.35 -3.40
CA ASP A 54 13.26 -13.37 -3.49
C ASP A 54 12.67 -14.77 -3.70
N MET A 55 11.64 -15.15 -2.93
CA MET A 55 10.96 -16.43 -3.09
C MET A 55 10.31 -16.57 -4.47
N ALA A 56 9.68 -15.49 -4.98
CA ALA A 56 9.02 -15.51 -6.28
C ALA A 56 9.98 -15.60 -7.46
N HIS A 57 11.19 -15.02 -7.34
CA HIS A 57 12.12 -14.86 -8.45
C HIS A 57 13.45 -15.60 -8.29
N ARG A 58 13.67 -16.27 -7.15
CA ARG A 58 14.88 -17.01 -6.76
C ARG A 58 16.14 -16.17 -7.02
N LYS A 59 16.23 -15.05 -6.30
CA LYS A 59 17.27 -14.03 -6.54
C LYS A 59 18.38 -14.03 -5.49
N ASP A 60 18.35 -14.92 -4.51
CA ASP A 60 19.29 -14.97 -3.39
C ASP A 60 19.48 -13.59 -2.74
N LEU A 61 18.38 -12.82 -2.64
CA LEU A 61 18.39 -11.49 -2.05
C LEU A 61 18.20 -11.59 -0.54
N SER A 62 19.10 -10.91 0.18
CA SER A 62 19.04 -10.75 1.62
C SER A 62 18.71 -9.31 1.97
N PHE A 63 17.76 -9.11 2.89
CA PHE A 63 17.38 -7.79 3.36
C PHE A 63 18.52 -7.16 4.17
N VAL A 64 18.94 -5.95 3.79
CA VAL A 64 19.95 -5.18 4.53
C VAL A 64 19.28 -4.12 5.40
N GLY A 65 18.40 -3.31 4.81
CA GLY A 65 17.76 -2.20 5.53
C GLY A 65 16.78 -1.42 4.69
N VAL A 66 16.03 -0.52 5.34
CA VAL A 66 15.19 0.49 4.68
C VAL A 66 15.99 1.80 4.64
N MET A 67 16.18 2.37 3.46
CA MET A 67 16.97 3.59 3.27
C MET A 67 16.11 4.85 3.40
N ARG A 68 14.89 4.79 2.87
CA ARG A 68 13.90 5.88 2.92
C ARG A 68 12.53 5.34 2.57
N GLY A 69 11.47 6.08 2.90
CA GLY A 69 10.13 5.63 2.56
C GLY A 69 9.06 6.67 2.81
N HIS A 70 7.88 6.40 2.26
CA HIS A 70 6.66 7.13 2.50
C HIS A 70 5.52 6.15 2.81
N THR A 71 4.55 6.61 3.57
CA THR A 71 3.31 5.90 3.86
C THR A 71 2.09 6.70 3.42
N GLN A 72 1.02 6.00 3.10
CA GLN A 72 -0.24 6.60 2.69
C GLN A 72 -1.38 5.70 3.15
N ASP A 73 -2.45 6.26 3.72
CA ASP A 73 -3.65 5.47 3.98
C ASP A 73 -4.26 4.99 2.65
N ALA A 74 -4.52 3.69 2.58
CA ALA A 74 -4.99 3.07 1.36
C ALA A 74 -6.50 3.28 1.18
N VAL A 75 -6.91 3.47 -0.07
CA VAL A 75 -8.33 3.50 -0.42
C VAL A 75 -8.93 2.13 -0.13
N GLY A 76 -9.99 2.09 0.69
CA GLY A 76 -10.60 0.83 1.14
C GLY A 76 -9.97 0.24 2.41
N GLY A 77 -9.06 0.95 3.07
CA GLY A 77 -8.47 0.56 4.35
C GLY A 77 -7.05 -0.01 4.26
N GLY A 78 -6.35 0.04 5.38
CA GLY A 78 -4.93 -0.32 5.48
C GLY A 78 -4.00 0.81 5.07
N THR A 79 -2.73 0.46 4.91
CA THR A 79 -1.64 1.42 4.64
C THR A 79 -0.81 0.94 3.47
N ASN A 80 -0.55 1.85 2.53
CA ASN A 80 0.46 1.69 1.50
C ASN A 80 1.82 2.14 2.04
N TYR A 81 2.85 1.34 1.79
CA TYR A 81 4.24 1.60 2.14
C TYR A 81 5.05 1.64 0.85
N ARG A 82 5.52 2.82 0.48
CA ARG A 82 6.47 2.99 -0.60
C ARG A 82 7.85 3.17 0.00
N LEU A 83 8.64 2.10 0.01
CA LEU A 83 9.97 2.09 0.62
C LEU A 83 11.04 1.94 -0.44
N VAL A 84 12.22 2.47 -0.14
CA VAL A 84 13.45 2.11 -0.81
C VAL A 84 14.25 1.24 0.15
N VAL A 85 14.51 0.01 -0.26
CA VAL A 85 15.22 -0.99 0.55
C VAL A 85 16.56 -1.33 -0.08
N ALA A 86 17.57 -1.52 0.75
CA ALA A 86 18.82 -2.14 0.32
C ALA A 86 18.70 -3.65 0.48
N ALA A 87 19.10 -4.38 -0.55
CA ALA A 87 19.24 -5.82 -0.51
C ALA A 87 20.61 -6.25 -1.05
N ALA A 88 21.19 -7.24 -0.40
CA ALA A 88 22.47 -7.81 -0.74
C ALA A 88 22.28 -9.14 -1.45
N ARG A 89 23.14 -9.41 -2.44
CA ARG A 89 23.19 -10.65 -3.19
C ARG A 89 24.61 -11.20 -3.19
N PRO A 90 24.79 -12.52 -3.05
CA PRO A 90 26.07 -13.15 -3.36
C PRO A 90 26.51 -12.84 -4.80
N GLY A 91 27.77 -12.44 -4.95
CA GLY A 91 28.46 -12.29 -6.22
C GLY A 91 29.43 -13.46 -6.46
N GLY A 92 30.24 -13.35 -7.52
CA GLY A 92 31.32 -14.30 -7.77
C GLY A 92 32.46 -14.17 -6.75
N ALA A 93 33.24 -15.23 -6.57
CA ALA A 93 34.45 -15.23 -5.74
C ALA A 93 34.25 -14.75 -4.28
N GLY A 94 33.10 -15.04 -3.67
CA GLY A 94 32.79 -14.66 -2.28
C GLY A 94 32.47 -13.17 -2.09
N THR A 95 32.30 -12.42 -3.17
CA THR A 95 31.86 -11.02 -3.10
C THR A 95 30.38 -10.93 -2.76
N THR A 96 29.95 -9.80 -2.21
CA THR A 96 28.53 -9.48 -2.00
C THR A 96 28.25 -8.13 -2.62
N THR A 97 27.22 -8.06 -3.46
CA THR A 97 26.79 -6.82 -4.09
C THR A 97 25.50 -6.35 -3.45
N THR A 98 25.50 -5.10 -3.00
CA THR A 98 24.30 -4.44 -2.46
C THR A 98 23.70 -3.50 -3.50
N ALA A 99 22.38 -3.47 -3.60
CA ALA A 99 21.65 -2.53 -4.44
C ALA A 99 20.40 -2.01 -3.74
N GLU A 100 19.92 -0.84 -4.16
CA GLU A 100 18.65 -0.27 -3.70
C GLU A 100 17.49 -0.67 -4.62
N TYR A 101 16.31 -0.84 -4.01
CA TYR A 101 15.10 -1.26 -4.68
C TYR A 101 13.91 -0.41 -4.23
N ASP A 102 13.11 0.13 -5.15
CA ASP A 102 11.81 0.76 -4.88
C ASP A 102 10.76 -0.34 -4.76
N CYS A 103 10.11 -0.43 -3.60
CA CYS A 103 9.05 -1.37 -3.33
C CYS A 103 7.76 -0.68 -2.88
N LEU A 104 6.63 -1.25 -3.28
CA LEU A 104 5.29 -0.84 -2.86
C LEU A 104 4.60 -2.02 -2.20
N VAL A 105 4.26 -1.87 -0.92
CA VAL A 105 3.59 -2.89 -0.11
C VAL A 105 2.29 -2.32 0.42
N TRP A 106 1.25 -3.14 0.48
CA TRP A 106 0.02 -2.83 1.21
C TRP A 106 -0.15 -3.79 2.38
N GLY A 107 -0.68 -3.29 3.50
CA GLY A 107 -1.10 -4.14 4.61
C GLY A 107 -1.87 -3.38 5.68
N VAL A 108 -2.46 -4.13 6.60
CA VAL A 108 -3.18 -3.60 7.76
C VAL A 108 -2.41 -3.99 9.03
N PRO A 109 -1.72 -3.05 9.69
CA PRO A 109 -0.97 -3.35 10.91
C PRO A 109 -1.85 -4.00 11.99
N GLY A 110 -1.39 -5.12 12.54
CA GLY A 110 -2.10 -5.86 13.58
C GLY A 110 -3.29 -6.69 13.12
N SER A 111 -3.69 -6.63 11.84
CA SER A 111 -4.74 -7.50 11.31
C SER A 111 -4.26 -8.94 11.18
N ARG A 112 -5.12 -9.88 11.59
CA ARG A 112 -4.98 -11.31 11.30
C ARG A 112 -5.85 -11.77 10.14
N ALA A 113 -6.80 -10.93 9.71
CA ALA A 113 -7.73 -11.23 8.64
C ALA A 113 -7.19 -10.78 7.27
N ASP A 114 -6.34 -9.74 7.26
CA ASP A 114 -5.76 -9.18 6.05
C ASP A 114 -4.34 -9.69 5.84
N THR A 115 -4.07 -10.17 4.63
CA THR A 115 -2.73 -10.60 4.23
C THR A 115 -1.98 -9.43 3.59
N TRP A 116 -0.71 -9.25 3.99
CA TRP A 116 0.20 -8.29 3.39
C TRP A 116 0.43 -8.60 1.90
N LYS A 117 0.53 -7.55 1.07
CA LYS A 117 0.65 -7.68 -0.39
C LYS A 117 1.84 -6.88 -0.91
N LEU A 118 2.71 -7.53 -1.69
CA LEU A 118 3.76 -6.86 -2.44
C LEU A 118 3.21 -6.49 -3.83
N HIS A 119 3.06 -5.19 -4.11
CA HIS A 119 2.55 -4.70 -5.39
C HIS A 119 3.67 -4.40 -6.39
N ARG A 120 4.84 -3.97 -5.91
CA ARG A 120 5.98 -3.61 -6.75
C ARG A 120 7.28 -3.91 -6.04
N PHE A 121 8.26 -4.37 -6.79
CA PHE A 121 9.66 -4.42 -6.38
C PHE A 121 10.54 -4.22 -7.62
N ARG A 122 11.28 -3.11 -7.68
CA ARG A 122 12.15 -2.78 -8.83
C ARG A 122 13.51 -2.28 -8.35
N LYS A 123 14.57 -2.71 -9.02
CA LYS A 123 15.92 -2.18 -8.77
C LYS A 123 15.96 -0.70 -9.16
N ILE A 124 16.66 0.12 -8.39
CA ILE A 124 16.96 1.50 -8.74
C ILE A 124 18.29 1.49 -9.48
N ASP A 125 18.29 1.98 -10.72
CA ASP A 125 19.52 2.16 -11.48
C ASP A 125 20.31 3.31 -10.85
N SER A 126 21.58 3.03 -10.53
CA SER A 126 22.53 3.97 -9.93
C SER A 126 23.38 4.64 -11.00
#